data_AF-A0A6I2XQM6-F1
#
_entry.id   AF-A0A6I2XQM6-F1
#
_cell.length_a   1.000
_cell.length_b   1.000
_cell.length_c   1.000
_cell.angle_alpha   90.00
_cell.angle_beta   90.00
_cell.angle_gamma   90.00
#
_symmetry.space_group_name_H-M   'P 1'
#
loop_
_entity.id
_entity.type
_entity.pdbx_description
1 polymer ?
#
loop_
_entity_poly.entity_id
_entity_poly.type
_entity_poly.pdbx_seq_one_letter_code
_entity_poly.pdbx_strand_id
1 'polypeptide(L)'
;MNDGADGFARELGRVVDRLRGMPVTRLAASAALAFEASKRLLSMAIAAGDPVSGDLPRIGDHAAGDQLAVIGHDFASLQPSAAAYVEATELLVELRRSLP
;
A
#
# COMPACT_ATOMS: atom_id res chain seq x y z
N MET A 1 7.71 11.64 -18.62
CA MET A 1 6.90 10.45 -18.28
C MET A 1 7.39 10.01 -16.91
N ASN A 2 6.53 9.94 -15.90
CA ASN A 2 6.96 9.71 -14.52
C ASN A 2 6.95 8.19 -14.25
N ASP A 3 7.91 7.49 -14.84
CA ASP A 3 7.94 6.01 -14.90
C ASP A 3 7.84 5.35 -13.51
N GLY A 4 8.30 6.03 -12.46
CA GLY A 4 8.16 5.59 -11.07
C GLY A 4 6.71 5.61 -10.57
N ALA A 5 5.95 6.67 -10.87
CA ALA A 5 4.55 6.79 -10.48
C ALA A 5 3.68 5.74 -11.20
N ASP A 6 3.94 5.50 -12.49
CA ASP A 6 3.23 4.50 -13.28
C ASP A 6 3.53 3.07 -12.81
N GLY A 7 4.80 2.81 -12.44
CA GLY A 7 5.23 1.54 -11.85
C GLY A 7 4.54 1.27 -10.52
N PHE A 8 4.54 2.26 -9.64
CA PHE A 8 3.87 2.21 -8.34
C PHE A 8 2.37 1.96 -8.48
N ALA A 9 1.66 2.75 -9.29
CA ALA A 9 0.22 2.63 -9.47
C ALA A 9 -0.20 1.25 -10.00
N ARG A 10 0.59 0.71 -10.94
CA ARG A 10 0.36 -0.63 -11.49
C ARG A 10 0.53 -1.72 -10.44
N GLU A 11 1.57 -1.63 -9.61
CA GLU A 11 1.81 -2.64 -8.58
C GLU A 11 0.80 -2.53 -7.43
N LEU A 12 0.40 -1.31 -7.05
CA LEU A 12 -0.66 -1.06 -6.07
C LEU A 12 -1.97 -1.72 -6.51
N GLY A 13 -2.38 -1.51 -7.77
CA GLY A 13 -3.58 -2.13 -8.34
C GLY A 13 -3.55 -3.66 -8.23
N ARG A 14 -2.42 -4.29 -8.60
CA ARG A 14 -2.27 -5.76 -8.51
C ARG A 14 -2.42 -6.30 -7.09
N VAL A 15 -1.85 -5.60 -6.10
CA VAL A 15 -1.95 -6.01 -4.69
C VAL A 15 -3.39 -5.85 -4.19
N VAL A 16 -3.98 -4.69 -4.44
CA VAL A 16 -5.36 -4.36 -4.01
C VAL A 16 -6.35 -5.36 -4.61
N ASP A 17 -6.26 -5.63 -5.91
CA ASP A 17 -7.14 -6.59 -6.58
C ASP A 17 -6.98 -8.00 -6.01
N ARG A 18 -5.73 -8.41 -5.72
CA ARG A 18 -5.46 -9.70 -5.07
C ARG A 18 -6.09 -9.81 -3.68
N LEU A 19 -5.98 -8.76 -2.87
CA LEU A 19 -6.56 -8.72 -1.52
C LEU A 19 -8.09 -8.75 -1.57
N ARG A 20 -8.72 -7.98 -2.48
CA ARG A 20 -10.18 -7.95 -2.65
C ARG A 20 -10.75 -9.27 -3.17
N GLY A 21 -10.00 -9.99 -4.00
CA GLY A 21 -10.39 -11.29 -4.53
C GLY A 21 -10.05 -12.49 -3.64
N MET A 22 -9.47 -12.27 -2.45
CA MET A 22 -8.92 -13.34 -1.64
C MET A 22 -10.00 -14.16 -0.92
N PRO A 23 -9.90 -15.51 -0.90
CA PRO A 23 -10.79 -16.32 -0.08
C PRO A 23 -10.69 -15.97 1.41
N VAL A 24 -11.83 -15.90 2.10
CA VAL A 24 -11.94 -15.54 3.53
C VAL A 24 -11.00 -16.36 4.41
N THR A 25 -10.79 -17.64 4.08
CA THR A 25 -9.91 -18.55 4.82
C THR A 25 -8.43 -18.13 4.83
N ARG A 26 -8.00 -17.32 3.86
CA ARG A 26 -6.62 -16.79 3.73
C ARG A 26 -6.52 -15.30 4.07
N LEU A 27 -7.67 -14.65 4.24
CA LEU A 27 -7.76 -13.20 4.33
C LEU A 27 -7.16 -12.68 5.65
N ALA A 28 -7.38 -13.32 6.78
CA ALA A 28 -6.90 -12.83 8.08
C ALA A 28 -5.35 -12.67 8.13
N ALA A 29 -4.60 -13.67 7.67
CA ALA A 29 -3.14 -13.61 7.61
C ALA A 29 -2.65 -12.57 6.59
N SER A 30 -3.31 -12.50 5.44
CA SER A 30 -2.97 -11.57 4.36
C SER A 30 -3.30 -10.11 4.71
N ALA A 31 -4.37 -9.90 5.46
CA ALA A 31 -4.76 -8.59 5.97
C ALA A 31 -3.74 -8.05 6.98
N ALA A 32 -3.15 -8.91 7.81
CA ALA A 32 -2.07 -8.49 8.71
C ALA A 32 -0.84 -8.02 7.92
N LEU A 33 -0.43 -8.75 6.87
CA LEU A 33 0.68 -8.34 5.99
C LEU A 33 0.37 -7.02 5.27
N ALA A 34 -0.84 -6.87 4.74
CA ALA A 34 -1.29 -5.65 4.08
C ALA A 34 -1.34 -4.46 5.04
N PHE A 35 -1.73 -4.68 6.30
CA PHE A 35 -1.76 -3.63 7.32
C PHE A 35 -0.33 -3.16 7.69
N GLU A 36 0.63 -4.07 7.81
CA GLU A 36 2.04 -3.70 8.02
C GLU A 36 2.61 -2.90 6.84
N ALA A 37 2.30 -3.32 5.61
CA ALA A 37 2.70 -2.55 4.42
C ALA A 37 2.02 -1.17 4.38
N SER A 38 0.75 -1.09 4.77
CA SER A 38 -0.01 0.16 4.85
C SER A 38 0.62 1.14 5.85
N LYS A 39 1.08 0.66 7.01
CA LYS A 39 1.81 1.49 7.98
C LYS A 39 3.14 2.00 7.40
N ARG A 40 3.92 1.12 6.75
CA ARG A 40 5.18 1.52 6.11
C ARG A 40 4.93 2.58 5.03
N LEU A 41 3.92 2.40 4.20
CA LEU A 41 3.57 3.34 3.15
C LEU A 41 3.09 4.69 3.72
N LEU A 42 2.31 4.68 4.82
CA LEU A 42 1.94 5.88 5.55
C LEU A 42 3.17 6.62 6.10
N SER A 43 4.15 5.90 6.67
CA SER A 43 5.40 6.50 7.12
C SER A 43 6.17 7.17 5.96
N MET A 44 6.14 6.59 4.76
CA MET A 44 6.73 7.19 3.57
C MET A 44 5.95 8.44 3.10
N ALA A 45 4.62 8.42 3.20
CA ALA A 45 3.78 9.58 2.90
C ALA A 45 4.07 10.75 3.86
N ILE A 46 4.15 10.47 5.16
CA ILE A 46 4.52 11.46 6.19
C ILE A 46 5.91 12.05 5.88
N ALA A 47 6.89 11.22 5.54
CA ALA A 47 8.22 11.69 5.14
C ALA A 47 8.20 12.54 3.86
N ALA A 48 7.23 12.33 2.98
CA ALA A 48 6.99 13.11 1.77
C ALA A 48 6.17 14.39 2.00
N GLY A 49 5.71 14.65 3.23
CA GLY A 49 4.99 15.88 3.59
C GLY A 49 3.49 15.73 3.81
N ASP A 50 2.98 14.51 3.98
CA ASP A 50 1.59 14.29 4.40
C ASP A 50 1.32 14.98 5.76
N PRO A 51 0.27 15.83 5.89
CA PRO A 51 -0.06 16.48 7.16
C PRO A 51 -0.67 15.52 8.20
N VAL A 52 -1.00 14.28 7.84
CA VAL A 52 -1.56 13.30 8.76
C VAL A 52 -0.57 12.97 9.87
N SER A 53 -1.01 13.14 11.12
CA SER A 53 -0.27 12.73 12.32
C SER A 53 -1.06 11.67 13.08
N GLY A 54 -0.47 10.50 13.31
CA GLY A 54 -1.05 9.46 14.17
C GLY A 54 -0.86 8.05 13.65
N ASP A 55 -1.38 7.09 14.42
CA ASP A 55 -1.35 5.68 14.06
C ASP A 55 -2.44 5.35 13.04
N LEU A 56 -2.11 4.46 12.12
CA LEU A 56 -3.08 3.93 11.17
C LEU A 56 -4.08 3.00 11.88
N PRO A 57 -5.40 3.30 11.88
CA PRO A 57 -6.37 2.43 12.52
C PRO A 57 -6.55 1.13 11.72
N ARG A 58 -6.77 0.00 12.40
CA ARG A 58 -7.15 -1.25 11.73
C ARG A 58 -8.65 -1.28 11.50
N ILE A 59 -9.07 -1.16 10.24
CA ILE A 59 -10.49 -0.99 9.87
C ILE A 59 -11.22 -2.36 9.73
N GLY A 60 -10.46 -3.43 9.52
CA GLY A 60 -10.95 -4.81 9.44
C GLY A 60 -10.33 -5.57 8.26
N ASP A 61 -10.34 -6.91 8.34
CA ASP A 61 -9.59 -7.74 7.37
C ASP A 61 -10.13 -7.63 5.93
N HIS A 62 -11.45 -7.48 5.79
CA HIS A 62 -12.11 -7.31 4.49
C HIS A 62 -11.82 -5.95 3.85
N ALA A 63 -11.43 -4.96 4.65
CA ALA A 63 -11.09 -3.62 4.18
C ALA A 63 -9.60 -3.45 3.90
N ALA A 64 -8.77 -4.49 4.08
CA ALA A 64 -7.31 -4.36 3.97
C ALA A 64 -6.85 -3.87 2.59
N GLY A 65 -7.50 -4.34 1.50
CA GLY A 65 -7.23 -3.86 0.15
C GLY A 65 -7.62 -2.39 -0.05
N ASP A 66 -8.78 -1.98 0.47
CA ASP A 66 -9.27 -0.61 0.34
C ASP A 66 -8.43 0.37 1.16
N GLN A 67 -8.05 -0.02 2.38
CA GLN A 67 -7.16 0.74 3.24
C GLN A 67 -5.81 1.00 2.56
N LEU A 68 -5.20 -0.04 1.99
CA LEU A 68 -3.94 0.11 1.25
C LEU A 68 -4.11 1.00 0.01
N ALA A 69 -5.24 0.89 -0.70
CA ALA A 69 -5.53 1.72 -1.87
C ALA A 69 -5.63 3.22 -1.52
N VAL A 70 -6.29 3.57 -0.42
CA VAL A 70 -6.39 4.96 0.05
C VAL A 70 -5.02 5.51 0.40
N ILE A 71 -4.24 4.80 1.22
CA ILE A 71 -2.90 5.25 1.63
C ILE A 71 -1.97 5.37 0.42
N GLY A 72 -2.06 4.44 -0.53
CA GLY A 72 -1.28 4.52 -1.77
C GLY A 72 -1.69 5.69 -2.67
N HIS A 73 -2.98 6.03 -2.70
CA HIS A 73 -3.46 7.23 -3.37
C HIS A 73 -2.92 8.50 -2.72
N ASP A 74 -3.01 8.59 -1.40
CA ASP A 74 -2.53 9.74 -0.62
C ASP A 74 -1.03 9.94 -0.82
N PHE A 75 -0.24 8.87 -0.70
CA PHE A 75 1.19 8.88 -1.02
C PHE A 75 1.48 9.40 -2.44
N ALA A 76 0.77 8.90 -3.46
CA ALA A 76 1.00 9.32 -4.84
C ALA A 76 0.57 10.79 -5.08
N SER A 77 -0.45 11.27 -4.37
CA SER A 77 -0.95 12.64 -4.49
C SER A 77 0.06 13.70 -4.04
N LEU A 78 0.97 13.34 -3.14
CA LEU A 78 2.07 14.18 -2.67
C LEU A 78 3.17 14.39 -3.73
N GLN A 79 3.09 13.69 -4.86
CA GLN A 79 4.12 13.69 -5.91
C GLN A 79 5.54 13.47 -5.36
N PRO A 80 5.76 12.36 -4.63
CA PRO A 80 7.03 12.09 -3.97
C PRO A 80 8.17 11.92 -4.98
N SER A 81 9.40 11.93 -4.46
CA SER A 81 10.60 11.76 -5.29
C SER A 81 10.60 10.42 -6.05
N ALA A 82 11.34 10.36 -7.16
CA ALA A 82 11.50 9.11 -7.90
C ALA A 82 12.05 7.97 -7.02
N ALA A 83 12.96 8.27 -6.09
CA ALA A 83 13.50 7.28 -5.16
C ALA A 83 12.42 6.73 -4.21
N ALA A 84 11.54 7.61 -3.70
CA ALA A 84 10.43 7.20 -2.85
C ALA A 84 9.42 6.34 -3.63
N TYR A 85 9.16 6.61 -4.91
CA TYR A 85 8.34 5.74 -5.75
C TYR A 85 8.96 4.35 -5.94
N VAL A 86 10.29 4.26 -6.12
CA VAL A 86 11.00 2.98 -6.23
C VAL A 86 10.84 2.17 -4.94
N GLU A 87 11.14 2.78 -3.79
CA GLU A 87 11.02 2.11 -2.49
C GLU A 87 9.57 1.65 -2.20
N ALA A 88 8.58 2.49 -2.51
CA ALA A 88 7.18 2.15 -2.31
C ALA A 88 6.73 1.02 -3.25
N THR A 89 7.25 0.98 -4.47
CA THR A 89 7.02 -0.11 -5.41
C THR A 89 7.64 -1.41 -4.92
N GLU A 90 8.87 -1.38 -4.40
CA GLU A 90 9.54 -2.56 -3.83
C GLU A 90 8.76 -3.13 -2.65
N LEU A 91 8.26 -2.29 -1.74
CA LEU A 91 7.36 -2.68 -0.66
C LEU A 91 6.11 -3.43 -1.18
N LEU A 92 5.48 -2.93 -2.24
CA LEU A 92 4.29 -3.57 -2.83
C LEU A 92 4.62 -4.89 -3.53
N VAL A 93 5.79 -4.98 -4.19
CA VAL A 93 6.29 -6.22 -4.79
C VAL A 93 6.56 -7.28 -3.71
N GLU A 94 7.19 -6.89 -2.60
CA GLU A 94 7.42 -7.76 -1.45
C GLU A 94 6.09 -8.29 -0.90
N LEU A 95 5.15 -7.39 -0.62
CA LEU A 95 3.81 -7.77 -0.15
C LEU A 95 3.16 -8.76 -1.11
N ARG A 96 3.11 -8.47 -2.42
CA ARG A 96 2.50 -9.37 -3.41
C ARG A 96 3.13 -10.76 -3.40
N ARG A 97 4.45 -10.86 -3.24
CA ARG A 97 5.17 -12.14 -3.18
C ARG A 97 4.88 -12.91 -1.90
N SER A 98 4.56 -12.22 -0.80
CA SER A 98 4.16 -12.82 0.46
C SER A 98 2.69 -13.22 0.52
N LEU A 99 1.85 -12.73 -0.39
CA LEU A 99 0.43 -13.10 -0.46
C LEU A 99 0.24 -14.50 -1.09
N PRO A 100 -0.63 -15.35 -0.51
CA PRO A 100 -0.89 -16.72 -0.98
C PRO A 100 -1.77 -16.77 -2.23
#